data_AF-A0A428TPD8-F1
#
_entry.id   AF-A0A428TPD8-F1
#
_cell.length_a   1.000
_cell.length_b   1.000
_cell.length_c   1.000
_cell.angle_alpha   90.00
_cell.angle_beta   90.00
_cell.angle_gamma   90.00
#
_symmetry.space_group_name_H-M   'P 1'
#
loop_
_entity.id
_entity.type
_entity.pdbx_description
1 polymer ?
#
loop_
_entity_poly.entity_id
_entity_poly.type
_entity_poly.pdbx_seq_one_letter_code
_entity_poly.pdbx_strand_id
1 'polypeptide(L)'
;MRSDLIAIEGSPQNDIWNYLWSNIRESDMFISHPIPKFVPHNVPKEKVVYLPATTDWIDGLNKPMNKWDTGYYAHIYNQQCLTQRMTPLAWPTRKYIAQVARFDPAKGIPTVIDSYAEFRRRCDEAGITDPPQLAVCGNGSIDDPDGAIIFDQTMTQLEDHYPHLLEDVSVIRLDANDQLLNMVIANAHVILQLSTREGFEIKVSEALHAGVPVIVSNEGGIPLQVKDKVNGFLVTPGDYKTVAGHLIDLFTDKDLHAKMSHEAKTGVSDEVGTVGNALGWFYLAAKWSELGTKPGLRGDEKWVNDMAREEAGFPYTEGENRLPRHYTQRKPEEEAEKVEEAEE
;
A
#
# COMPACT_ATOMS: atom_id res chain seq x y z
N MET A 1 3.57 -0.08 14.48
CA MET A 1 3.77 -0.88 15.70
C MET A 1 2.43 -1.49 16.09
N ARG A 2 2.37 -2.73 16.58
CA ARG A 2 1.13 -3.36 17.09
C ARG A 2 0.83 -2.79 18.49
N SER A 3 0.02 -1.73 18.58
CA SER A 3 -0.31 -1.12 19.89
C SER A 3 -1.05 -2.08 20.83
N ASP A 4 -1.71 -3.09 20.27
CA ASP A 4 -2.40 -4.14 21.00
C ASP A 4 -1.44 -5.15 21.65
N LEU A 5 -0.32 -5.50 20.98
CA LEU A 5 0.66 -6.44 21.57
C LEU A 5 1.41 -5.82 22.75
N ILE A 6 1.72 -4.52 22.65
CA ILE A 6 2.39 -3.80 23.74
C ILE A 6 1.45 -3.51 24.92
N ALA A 7 0.13 -3.68 24.76
CA ALA A 7 -0.82 -3.50 25.85
C ALA A 7 -0.86 -4.71 26.80
N ILE A 8 -0.31 -5.86 26.39
CA ILE A 8 -0.24 -7.07 27.21
C ILE A 8 0.94 -6.93 28.17
N GLU A 9 0.66 -6.55 29.42
CA GLU A 9 1.66 -6.37 30.47
C GLU A 9 2.47 -7.66 30.69
N GLY A 10 3.80 -7.52 30.84
CA GLY A 10 4.72 -8.64 31.02
C GLY A 10 4.97 -9.49 29.78
N SER A 11 4.40 -9.14 28.62
CA SER A 11 4.79 -9.74 27.34
C SER A 11 6.16 -9.22 26.90
N PRO A 12 6.93 -10.02 26.12
CA PRO A 12 8.19 -9.54 25.54
C PRO A 12 8.03 -8.24 24.74
N GLN A 13 6.91 -8.04 24.07
CA GLN A 13 6.61 -6.84 23.29
C GLN A 13 6.39 -5.62 24.20
N ASN A 14 5.69 -5.79 25.32
CA ASN A 14 5.51 -4.74 26.32
C ASN A 14 6.85 -4.34 26.96
N ASP A 15 7.68 -5.31 27.35
CA ASP A 15 9.01 -5.05 27.94
C ASP A 15 9.92 -4.27 26.98
N ILE A 16 9.99 -4.69 25.72
CA ILE A 16 10.77 -4.00 24.69
C ILE A 16 10.21 -2.59 24.47
N TRP A 17 8.89 -2.43 24.38
CA TRP A 17 8.29 -1.11 24.19
C TRP A 17 8.58 -0.18 25.38
N ASN A 18 8.47 -0.68 26.61
CA ASN A 18 8.78 0.11 27.81
C ASN A 18 10.23 0.59 27.80
N TYR A 19 11.17 -0.28 27.40
CA TYR A 19 12.56 0.10 27.22
C TYR A 19 12.73 1.19 26.15
N LEU A 20 12.11 1.03 24.97
CA LEU A 20 12.17 2.03 23.90
C LEU A 20 11.54 3.36 24.33
N TRP A 21 10.33 3.29 24.92
CA TRP A 21 9.57 4.45 25.36
C TRP A 21 10.30 5.26 26.44
N SER A 22 11.07 4.60 27.32
CA SER A 22 11.90 5.29 28.32
C SER A 22 12.88 6.31 27.70
N ASN A 23 13.24 6.12 26.43
CA ASN A 23 14.09 7.03 25.66
C ASN A 23 13.26 7.90 24.69
N ILE A 24 12.30 7.31 23.97
CA ILE A 24 11.50 8.01 22.95
C ILE A 24 10.66 9.14 23.56
N ARG A 25 10.17 8.97 24.80
CA ARG A 25 9.30 9.95 25.47
C ARG A 25 9.89 11.36 25.61
N GLU A 26 11.22 11.46 25.55
CA GLU A 26 11.96 12.73 25.62
C GLU A 26 11.83 13.55 24.33
N SER A 27 11.37 12.93 23.23
CA SER A 27 11.09 13.63 21.96
C SER A 27 9.94 14.63 22.13
N ASP A 28 10.04 15.78 21.47
CA ASP A 28 9.01 16.82 21.51
C ASP A 28 7.72 16.43 20.77
N MET A 29 7.82 15.57 19.75
CA MET A 29 6.71 15.12 18.91
C MET A 29 6.86 13.66 18.49
N PHE A 30 5.73 12.98 18.35
CA PHE A 30 5.56 11.66 17.80
C PHE A 30 4.81 11.77 16.46
N ILE A 31 5.56 11.67 15.36
CA ILE A 31 5.00 11.72 14.00
C ILE A 31 4.67 10.29 13.56
N SER A 32 3.43 10.04 13.18
CA SER A 32 2.97 8.74 12.70
C SER A 32 2.31 8.85 11.33
N HIS A 33 2.33 7.75 10.57
CA HIS A 33 1.35 7.59 9.49
C HIS A 33 -0.08 7.72 10.06
N PRO A 34 -1.05 8.19 9.27
CA PRO A 34 -2.45 8.43 9.66
C PRO A 34 -3.24 7.14 9.91
N ILE A 35 -2.74 6.31 10.81
CA ILE A 35 -3.26 5.00 11.19
C ILE A 35 -3.25 4.98 12.73
N PRO A 36 -4.32 5.46 13.40
CA PRO A 36 -4.32 5.63 14.85
C PRO A 36 -3.95 4.36 15.62
N LYS A 37 -4.36 3.18 15.13
CA LYS A 37 -4.02 1.87 15.70
C LYS A 37 -2.50 1.59 15.82
N PHE A 38 -1.67 2.36 15.12
CA PHE A 38 -0.21 2.24 15.16
C PHE A 38 0.46 3.16 16.17
N VAL A 39 -0.28 4.12 16.72
CA VAL A 39 0.19 5.00 17.79
C VAL A 39 0.02 4.25 19.12
N PRO A 40 1.12 4.00 19.86
CA PRO A 40 1.04 3.35 21.16
C PRO A 40 0.17 4.15 22.14
N HIS A 41 -0.67 3.44 22.90
CA HIS A 41 -1.65 4.02 23.83
C HIS A 41 -1.05 4.94 24.92
N ASN A 42 0.24 4.78 25.24
CA ASN A 42 0.96 5.56 26.24
C ASN A 42 1.67 6.80 25.68
N VAL A 43 1.57 7.07 24.37
CA VAL A 43 2.07 8.31 23.77
C VAL A 43 1.07 9.43 24.04
N PRO A 44 1.48 10.56 24.67
CA PRO A 44 0.58 11.68 24.94
C PRO A 44 0.02 12.26 23.65
N LYS A 45 -1.30 12.47 23.59
CA LYS A 45 -2.03 12.92 22.38
C LYS A 45 -1.55 14.28 21.91
N GLU A 46 -1.21 15.17 22.83
CA GLU A 46 -0.65 16.48 22.56
C GLU A 46 0.69 16.42 21.82
N LYS A 47 1.40 15.28 21.85
CA LYS A 47 2.63 15.03 21.10
C LYS A 47 2.39 14.32 19.76
N VAL A 48 1.17 13.90 19.42
CA VAL A 48 0.93 13.10 18.21
C VAL A 48 0.52 14.01 17.05
N VAL A 49 1.17 13.83 15.90
CA VAL A 49 0.71 14.37 14.61
C VAL A 49 0.74 13.28 13.53
N TYR A 50 -0.12 13.45 12.52
CA TYR A 50 -0.18 12.56 11.38
C TYR A 50 0.50 13.16 10.15
N LEU A 51 1.40 12.37 9.55
CA LEU A 51 2.05 12.66 8.29
C LEU A 51 2.14 11.34 7.50
N PRO A 52 1.53 11.24 6.30
CA PRO A 52 1.50 9.99 5.54
C PRO A 52 2.89 9.59 5.04
N ALA A 53 3.03 8.31 4.67
CA ALA A 53 4.18 7.91 3.86
C ALA A 53 4.11 8.61 2.51
N THR A 54 5.26 8.91 1.93
CA THR A 54 5.34 9.63 0.65
C THR A 54 6.28 8.92 -0.32
N THR A 55 6.11 9.24 -1.59
CA THR A 55 6.96 8.80 -2.71
C THR A 55 7.20 9.99 -3.63
N ASP A 56 8.09 9.84 -4.60
CA ASP A 56 8.48 10.93 -5.49
C ASP A 56 8.10 10.61 -6.93
N TRP A 57 7.26 11.45 -7.53
CA TRP A 57 6.74 11.27 -8.90
C TRP A 57 7.80 11.34 -10.00
N ILE A 58 9.01 11.82 -9.70
CA ILE A 58 10.12 11.95 -10.65
C ILE A 58 11.35 11.09 -10.30
N ASP A 59 11.23 10.19 -9.32
CA ASP A 59 12.30 9.26 -8.96
C ASP A 59 12.45 8.09 -9.95
N GLY A 60 13.32 7.14 -9.60
CA GLY A 60 13.53 5.93 -10.38
C GLY A 60 12.29 5.03 -10.49
N LEU A 61 11.30 5.18 -9.63
CA LEU A 61 10.19 4.25 -9.47
C LEU A 61 8.89 4.77 -10.09
N ASN A 62 8.72 6.08 -10.19
CA ASN A 62 7.45 6.68 -10.63
C ASN A 62 7.57 7.54 -11.88
N LYS A 63 8.79 7.96 -12.26
CA LYS A 63 8.93 8.87 -13.40
C LYS A 63 8.37 8.26 -14.70
N PRO A 64 7.74 9.05 -15.57
CA PRO A 64 7.25 8.56 -16.85
C PRO A 64 8.38 7.93 -17.69
N MET A 65 8.16 6.71 -18.18
CA MET A 65 9.05 6.05 -19.12
C MET A 65 8.55 6.22 -20.55
N ASN A 66 9.48 6.47 -21.48
CA ASN A 66 9.17 6.38 -22.90
C ASN A 66 9.13 4.91 -23.34
N LYS A 67 8.62 4.65 -24.55
CA LYS A 67 8.45 3.29 -25.08
C LYS A 67 9.75 2.47 -25.16
N TRP A 68 10.89 3.13 -25.41
CA TRP A 68 12.17 2.45 -25.50
C TRP A 68 12.63 1.97 -24.11
N ASP A 69 12.56 2.85 -23.11
CA ASP A 69 12.93 2.52 -21.73
C ASP A 69 12.02 1.42 -21.18
N THR A 70 10.70 1.53 -21.41
CA THR A 70 9.75 0.47 -21.01
C THR A 70 10.10 -0.87 -21.66
N GLY A 71 10.42 -0.89 -22.96
CA GLY A 71 10.82 -2.10 -23.67
C GLY A 71 12.14 -2.68 -23.16
N TYR A 72 13.12 -1.83 -22.82
CA TYR A 72 14.37 -2.25 -22.20
C TYR A 72 14.14 -2.92 -20.85
N TYR A 73 13.38 -2.29 -19.94
CA TYR A 73 13.12 -2.88 -18.62
C TYR A 73 12.21 -4.11 -18.69
N ALA A 74 11.27 -4.19 -19.64
CA ALA A 74 10.52 -5.41 -19.91
C ALA A 74 11.44 -6.57 -20.35
N HIS A 75 12.46 -6.28 -21.17
CA HIS A 75 13.47 -7.26 -21.53
C HIS A 75 14.29 -7.71 -20.31
N ILE A 76 14.72 -6.78 -19.45
CA ILE A 76 15.43 -7.10 -18.21
C ILE A 76 14.57 -7.98 -17.28
N TYR A 77 13.29 -7.67 -17.12
CA TYR A 77 12.34 -8.50 -16.36
C TYR A 77 12.35 -9.94 -16.88
N ASN A 78 12.15 -10.10 -18.19
CA ASN A 78 12.11 -11.42 -18.81
C ASN A 78 13.46 -12.16 -18.75
N GLN A 79 14.60 -11.46 -18.81
CA GLN A 79 15.92 -12.07 -18.60
C GLN A 79 16.08 -12.63 -17.17
N GLN A 80 15.60 -11.89 -16.16
CA GLN A 80 15.61 -12.36 -14.78
C GLN A 80 14.66 -13.56 -14.59
N CYS A 81 13.46 -13.54 -15.20
CA CYS A 81 12.57 -14.70 -15.20
C CYS A 81 13.27 -15.94 -15.74
N LEU A 82 13.89 -15.85 -16.92
CA LEU A 82 14.58 -16.98 -17.55
C LEU A 82 15.74 -17.52 -16.71
N THR A 83 16.50 -16.64 -16.07
CA THR A 83 17.63 -17.01 -15.20
C THR A 83 17.14 -17.74 -13.94
N GLN A 84 16.00 -17.32 -13.39
CA GLN A 84 15.36 -17.94 -12.23
C GLN A 84 14.41 -19.10 -12.60
N ARG A 85 14.33 -19.47 -13.89
CA ARG A 85 13.41 -20.50 -14.43
C ARG A 85 11.93 -20.22 -14.18
N MET A 86 11.58 -18.94 -14.16
CA MET A 86 10.21 -18.45 -14.01
C MET A 86 9.62 -18.08 -15.37
N THR A 87 8.30 -18.12 -15.45
CA THR A 87 7.54 -17.76 -16.65
C THR A 87 7.74 -16.28 -17.00
N PRO A 88 8.22 -15.94 -18.21
CA PRO A 88 8.32 -14.56 -18.67
C PRO A 88 6.93 -13.95 -18.99
N LEU A 89 6.84 -12.62 -18.98
CA LEU A 89 5.65 -11.92 -19.46
C LEU A 89 5.69 -11.78 -20.98
N ALA A 90 4.59 -12.13 -21.65
CA ALA A 90 4.32 -11.90 -23.06
C ALA A 90 3.83 -10.46 -23.33
N TRP A 91 4.22 -9.51 -22.49
CA TRP A 91 3.95 -8.10 -22.68
C TRP A 91 4.84 -7.55 -23.82
N PRO A 92 4.33 -6.66 -24.71
CA PRO A 92 3.02 -6.00 -24.68
C PRO A 92 1.90 -6.75 -25.41
N THR A 93 2.17 -7.93 -25.99
CA THR A 93 1.15 -8.68 -26.76
C THR A 93 0.02 -9.22 -25.90
N ARG A 94 0.31 -9.54 -24.64
CA ARG A 94 -0.66 -10.00 -23.65
C ARG A 94 -0.59 -9.12 -22.41
N LYS A 95 -1.76 -8.81 -21.86
CA LYS A 95 -1.89 -8.04 -20.62
C LYS A 95 -1.40 -8.86 -19.42
N TYR A 96 -1.11 -8.19 -18.31
CA TYR A 96 -0.84 -8.85 -17.04
C TYR A 96 -1.48 -8.12 -15.86
N ILE A 97 -1.76 -8.88 -14.81
CA ILE A 97 -2.12 -8.43 -13.47
C ILE A 97 -0.85 -8.54 -12.63
N ALA A 98 -0.61 -7.62 -11.69
CA ALA A 98 0.58 -7.72 -10.85
C ALA A 98 0.30 -7.45 -9.37
N GLN A 99 0.99 -8.16 -8.48
CA GLN A 99 1.21 -7.74 -7.10
C GLN A 99 2.71 -7.46 -6.91
N VAL A 100 3.05 -6.22 -6.56
CA VAL A 100 4.43 -5.80 -6.33
C VAL A 100 4.70 -5.67 -4.83
N ALA A 101 5.22 -6.72 -4.22
CA ALA A 101 5.44 -6.79 -2.78
C ALA A 101 6.63 -7.69 -2.42
N ARG A 102 7.18 -7.48 -1.22
CA ARG A 102 8.09 -8.45 -0.61
C ARG A 102 7.37 -9.78 -0.38
N PHE A 103 8.12 -10.87 -0.39
CA PHE A 103 7.60 -12.22 -0.09
C PHE A 103 7.42 -12.39 1.43
N ASP A 104 6.47 -11.64 1.98
CA ASP A 104 6.19 -11.59 3.42
C ASP A 104 4.81 -12.20 3.69
N PRO A 105 4.62 -12.95 4.80
CA PRO A 105 3.34 -13.60 5.12
C PRO A 105 2.15 -12.62 5.20
N ALA A 106 2.38 -11.36 5.54
CA ALA A 106 1.36 -10.33 5.61
C ALA A 106 0.90 -9.82 4.23
N LYS A 107 1.62 -10.09 3.15
CA LYS A 107 1.30 -9.57 1.80
C LYS A 107 0.21 -10.34 1.06
N GLY A 108 -0.34 -11.38 1.67
CA GLY A 108 -1.51 -12.10 1.13
C GLY A 108 -1.27 -12.78 -0.21
N ILE A 109 -0.01 -13.14 -0.51
CA ILE A 109 0.36 -13.82 -1.77
C ILE A 109 -0.47 -15.09 -2.02
N PRO A 110 -0.76 -15.96 -1.02
CA PRO A 110 -1.62 -17.12 -1.27
C PRO A 110 -3.01 -16.76 -1.81
N THR A 111 -3.60 -15.67 -1.30
CA THR A 111 -4.88 -15.14 -1.77
C THR A 111 -4.77 -14.60 -3.20
N VAL A 112 -3.63 -14.04 -3.60
CA VAL A 112 -3.40 -13.62 -4.99
C VAL A 112 -3.46 -14.83 -5.92
N ILE A 113 -2.79 -15.93 -5.57
CA ILE A 113 -2.80 -17.15 -6.36
C ILE A 113 -4.23 -17.73 -6.47
N ASP A 114 -4.95 -17.84 -5.36
CA ASP A 114 -6.33 -18.33 -5.35
C ASP A 114 -7.27 -17.41 -6.16
N SER A 115 -7.07 -16.09 -6.08
CA SER A 115 -7.86 -15.11 -6.84
C SER A 115 -7.63 -15.26 -8.33
N TYR A 116 -6.37 -15.46 -8.74
CA TYR A 116 -6.03 -15.66 -10.14
C TYR A 116 -6.55 -16.99 -10.67
N ALA A 117 -6.48 -18.07 -9.88
CA ALA A 117 -7.07 -19.35 -10.25
C ALA A 117 -8.59 -19.24 -10.46
N GLU A 118 -9.30 -18.59 -9.55
CA GLU A 118 -10.74 -18.35 -9.69
C GLU A 118 -11.06 -17.43 -10.89
N PHE A 119 -10.24 -16.40 -11.12
CA PHE A 119 -10.36 -15.54 -12.31
C PHE A 119 -10.20 -16.34 -13.61
N ARG A 120 -9.22 -17.25 -13.67
CA ARG A 120 -8.98 -18.11 -14.84
C ARG A 120 -10.12 -19.09 -15.08
N ARG A 121 -10.65 -19.72 -14.02
CA ARG A 121 -11.84 -20.55 -14.10
C ARG A 121 -13.03 -19.79 -14.70
N ARG A 122 -13.26 -18.54 -14.26
CA ARG A 122 -14.33 -17.68 -14.81
C ARG A 122 -14.08 -17.24 -16.24
N CYS A 123 -12.81 -17.03 -16.63
CA CYS A 123 -12.45 -16.75 -18.02
C CYS A 123 -12.83 -17.92 -18.92
N ASP A 124 -12.53 -19.16 -18.50
CA ASP A 124 -12.87 -20.37 -19.25
C ASP A 124 -14.40 -20.52 -19.39
N GLU A 125 -15.15 -20.30 -18.32
CA GLU A 125 -16.63 -20.33 -18.33
C GLU A 125 -17.24 -19.27 -19.26
N ALA A 126 -16.61 -18.08 -19.34
CA ALA A 126 -17.02 -17.00 -20.21
C ALA A 126 -16.51 -17.13 -21.66
N GLY A 127 -15.70 -18.16 -21.96
CA GLY A 127 -15.11 -18.35 -23.29
C GLY A 127 -14.02 -17.33 -23.66
N ILE A 128 -13.35 -16.75 -22.66
CA ILE A 128 -12.25 -15.79 -22.85
C ILE A 128 -10.98 -16.54 -23.22
N THR A 129 -10.43 -16.26 -24.40
CA THR A 129 -9.29 -17.01 -24.96
C THR A 129 -7.92 -16.38 -24.72
N ASP A 130 -7.85 -15.13 -24.27
CA ASP A 130 -6.60 -14.41 -23.99
C ASP A 130 -6.64 -13.72 -22.61
N PRO A 131 -6.77 -14.48 -21.51
CA PRO A 131 -6.77 -13.91 -20.16
C PRO A 131 -5.39 -13.33 -19.84
N PRO A 132 -5.28 -12.22 -19.07
CA PRO A 132 -4.00 -11.67 -18.65
C PRO A 132 -3.14 -12.67 -17.88
N GLN A 133 -1.81 -12.54 -17.97
CA GLN A 133 -0.87 -13.25 -17.10
C GLN A 133 -0.89 -12.67 -15.68
N LEU A 134 -0.30 -13.37 -14.71
CA LEU A 134 -0.07 -12.86 -13.35
C LEU A 134 1.44 -12.67 -13.10
N ALA A 135 1.82 -11.53 -12.53
CA ALA A 135 3.14 -11.29 -11.98
C ALA A 135 3.06 -11.09 -10.46
N VAL A 136 3.68 -11.98 -9.69
CA VAL A 136 3.91 -11.78 -8.25
C VAL A 136 5.40 -11.52 -8.08
N CYS A 137 5.76 -10.26 -7.83
CA CYS A 137 7.16 -9.88 -7.79
C CYS A 137 7.48 -8.85 -6.73
N GLY A 138 8.76 -8.78 -6.37
CA GLY A 138 9.27 -7.72 -5.53
C GLY A 138 10.75 -7.92 -5.25
N ASN A 139 11.39 -6.89 -4.71
CA ASN A 139 12.82 -6.94 -4.46
C ASN A 139 13.10 -7.98 -3.39
N GLY A 140 14.02 -8.90 -3.67
CA GLY A 140 14.60 -9.73 -2.62
C GLY A 140 15.44 -8.86 -1.69
N SER A 141 15.26 -8.99 -0.38
CA SER A 141 16.28 -8.59 0.58
C SER A 141 17.18 -9.79 0.87
N ILE A 142 18.48 -9.53 1.08
CA ILE A 142 19.46 -10.55 1.46
C ILE A 142 19.18 -11.07 2.88
N ASP A 143 18.62 -10.22 3.74
CA ASP A 143 18.41 -10.49 5.18
C ASP A 143 16.96 -10.90 5.52
N ASP A 144 16.20 -11.42 4.55
CA ASP A 144 14.78 -11.80 4.74
C ASP A 144 14.62 -13.33 4.76
N PRO A 145 14.70 -13.97 5.96
CA PRO A 145 14.55 -15.42 6.08
C PRO A 145 13.15 -15.89 5.71
N ASP A 146 12.13 -15.06 5.93
CA ASP A 146 10.74 -15.38 5.59
C ASP A 146 10.52 -15.31 4.08
N GLY A 147 11.24 -14.42 3.38
CA GLY A 147 11.20 -14.25 1.93
C GLY A 147 11.36 -15.55 1.12
N ALA A 148 12.30 -16.41 1.51
CA ALA A 148 12.51 -17.69 0.85
C ALA A 148 11.37 -18.68 1.13
N ILE A 149 10.90 -18.73 2.38
CA ILE A 149 9.82 -19.63 2.81
C ILE A 149 8.52 -19.30 2.08
N ILE A 150 8.16 -18.01 2.00
CA ILE A 150 6.94 -17.57 1.32
C ILE A 150 7.04 -17.80 -0.19
N PHE A 151 8.22 -17.62 -0.79
CA PHE A 151 8.44 -17.98 -2.19
C PHE A 151 8.20 -19.48 -2.43
N ASP A 152 8.81 -20.35 -1.64
CA ASP A 152 8.66 -21.81 -1.77
C ASP A 152 7.21 -22.25 -1.55
N GLN A 153 6.51 -21.66 -0.57
CA GLN A 153 5.08 -21.90 -0.34
C GLN A 153 4.23 -21.47 -1.54
N THR A 154 4.55 -20.33 -2.15
CA THR A 154 3.84 -19.83 -3.34
C THR A 154 4.03 -20.79 -4.52
N MET A 155 5.26 -21.25 -4.76
CA MET A 155 5.55 -22.22 -5.80
C MET A 155 4.87 -23.56 -5.53
N THR A 156 4.91 -24.06 -4.30
CA THR A 156 4.22 -25.29 -3.89
C THR A 156 2.72 -25.20 -4.14
N GLN A 157 2.08 -24.08 -3.78
CA GLN A 157 0.65 -23.87 -4.04
C GLN A 157 0.34 -23.92 -5.55
N LEU A 158 1.17 -23.30 -6.39
CA LEU A 158 0.99 -23.35 -7.84
C LEU A 158 1.19 -24.76 -8.40
N GLU A 159 2.25 -25.45 -7.99
CA GLU A 159 2.60 -26.78 -8.50
C GLU A 159 1.59 -27.85 -8.06
N ASP A 160 1.16 -27.84 -6.80
CA ASP A 160 0.30 -28.86 -6.24
C ASP A 160 -1.19 -28.62 -6.54
N HIS A 161 -1.66 -27.37 -6.46
CA HIS A 161 -3.08 -27.06 -6.59
C HIS A 161 -3.46 -26.54 -7.97
N TYR A 162 -2.57 -25.81 -8.65
CA TYR A 162 -2.89 -25.11 -9.90
C TYR A 162 -1.84 -25.30 -11.01
N PRO A 163 -1.38 -26.53 -11.30
CA PRO A 163 -0.25 -26.75 -12.22
C PRO A 163 -0.50 -26.24 -13.64
N HIS A 164 -1.77 -26.19 -14.05
CA HIS A 164 -2.21 -25.65 -15.35
C HIS A 164 -2.00 -24.13 -15.49
N LEU A 165 -1.68 -23.41 -14.40
CA LEU A 165 -1.43 -21.96 -14.41
C LEU A 165 0.06 -21.61 -14.47
N LEU A 166 0.97 -22.58 -14.32
CA LEU A 166 2.41 -22.31 -14.28
C LEU A 166 2.92 -21.52 -15.50
N GLU A 167 2.38 -21.81 -16.69
CA GLU A 167 2.76 -21.12 -17.93
C GLU A 167 2.25 -19.67 -18.03
N ASP A 168 1.41 -19.26 -17.08
CA ASP A 168 0.75 -17.95 -17.07
C ASP A 168 1.05 -17.11 -15.81
N VAL A 169 1.81 -17.66 -14.87
CA VAL A 169 2.15 -16.99 -13.60
C VAL A 169 3.67 -16.83 -13.49
N SER A 170 4.12 -15.59 -13.35
CA SER A 170 5.50 -15.23 -13.04
C SER A 170 5.64 -14.91 -11.57
N VAL A 171 6.27 -15.79 -10.79
CA VAL A 171 6.61 -15.55 -9.38
C VAL A 171 8.10 -15.25 -9.31
N ILE A 172 8.50 -14.01 -9.03
CA ILE A 172 9.91 -13.61 -9.17
C ILE A 172 10.40 -12.69 -8.05
N ARG A 173 11.56 -13.03 -7.50
CA ARG A 173 12.31 -12.12 -6.62
C ARG A 173 13.25 -11.29 -7.50
N LEU A 174 12.88 -10.03 -7.71
CA LEU A 174 13.62 -9.13 -8.57
C LEU A 174 14.88 -8.61 -7.85
N ASP A 175 15.91 -8.31 -8.63
CA ASP A 175 17.05 -7.53 -8.13
C ASP A 175 16.61 -6.09 -7.80
N ALA A 176 17.39 -5.40 -6.98
CA ALA A 176 17.12 -4.02 -6.63
C ALA A 176 17.22 -3.09 -7.85
N ASN A 177 16.08 -2.71 -8.42
CA ASN A 177 16.00 -1.81 -9.56
C ASN A 177 14.64 -1.08 -9.62
N ASP A 178 14.63 0.20 -9.30
CA ASP A 178 13.39 0.99 -9.22
C ASP A 178 12.69 1.13 -10.58
N GLN A 179 13.46 1.28 -11.66
CA GLN A 179 12.91 1.40 -13.02
C GLN A 179 12.26 0.11 -13.50
N LEU A 180 12.81 -1.03 -13.07
CA LEU A 180 12.21 -2.33 -13.35
C LEU A 180 10.84 -2.46 -12.66
N LEU A 181 10.75 -2.04 -11.39
CA LEU A 181 9.48 -2.00 -10.66
C LEU A 181 8.50 -1.01 -11.30
N ASN A 182 8.97 0.19 -11.68
CA ASN A 182 8.17 1.15 -12.43
C ASN A 182 7.56 0.49 -13.67
N MET A 183 8.36 -0.25 -14.43
CA MET A 183 7.91 -0.93 -15.64
C MET A 183 6.79 -1.92 -15.33
N VAL A 184 6.94 -2.73 -14.28
CA VAL A 184 5.90 -3.66 -13.84
C VAL A 184 4.64 -2.92 -13.40
N ILE A 185 4.76 -1.90 -12.55
CA ILE A 185 3.61 -1.19 -11.99
C ILE A 185 2.86 -0.42 -13.08
N ALA A 186 3.56 0.42 -13.84
CA ALA A 186 2.96 1.37 -14.77
C ALA A 186 2.36 0.72 -16.03
N ASN A 187 2.70 -0.54 -16.33
CA ASN A 187 2.20 -1.25 -17.51
C ASN A 187 1.26 -2.42 -17.15
N ALA A 188 0.97 -2.63 -15.86
CA ALA A 188 -0.01 -3.61 -15.43
C ALA A 188 -1.43 -3.19 -15.87
N HIS A 189 -2.26 -4.18 -16.19
CA HIS A 189 -3.69 -3.95 -16.45
C HIS A 189 -4.43 -3.66 -15.14
N VAL A 190 -4.05 -4.37 -14.06
CA VAL A 190 -4.56 -4.19 -12.69
C VAL A 190 -3.42 -4.46 -11.71
N ILE A 191 -3.32 -3.67 -10.65
CA ILE A 191 -2.44 -3.94 -9.51
C ILE A 191 -3.26 -4.51 -8.35
N LEU A 192 -2.78 -5.62 -7.79
CA LEU A 192 -3.30 -6.22 -6.59
C LEU A 192 -2.45 -5.80 -5.39
N GLN A 193 -3.10 -5.55 -4.26
CA GLN A 193 -2.43 -5.40 -2.96
C GLN A 193 -3.28 -6.05 -1.87
N LEU A 194 -3.23 -7.39 -1.79
CA LEU A 194 -4.14 -8.19 -0.96
C LEU A 194 -3.59 -8.46 0.45
N SER A 195 -2.88 -7.48 1.02
CA SER A 195 -2.21 -7.63 2.29
C SER A 195 -3.20 -7.93 3.42
N THR A 196 -2.91 -8.93 4.25
CA THR A 196 -3.72 -9.23 5.45
C THR A 196 -3.43 -8.26 6.59
N ARG A 197 -2.25 -7.63 6.57
CA ARG A 197 -1.83 -6.63 7.55
C ARG A 197 -0.94 -5.62 6.85
N GLU A 198 -1.20 -4.34 7.07
CA GLU A 198 -0.44 -3.29 6.41
C GLU A 198 -0.34 -2.00 7.23
N GLY A 199 0.73 -1.25 6.99
CA GLY A 199 0.83 0.14 7.37
C GLY A 199 0.17 1.03 6.34
N PHE A 200 0.90 2.04 5.83
CA PHE A 200 0.33 2.95 4.84
C PHE A 200 0.28 2.32 3.44
N GLU A 201 1.34 1.59 3.06
CA GLU A 201 1.54 0.99 1.73
C GLU A 201 1.46 1.99 0.59
N ILE A 202 2.58 2.66 0.36
CA ILE A 202 2.71 3.69 -0.67
C ILE A 202 2.62 3.10 -2.09
N LYS A 203 2.86 1.79 -2.27
CA LYS A 203 2.71 1.10 -3.57
C LYS A 203 1.33 1.29 -4.19
N VAL A 204 0.30 1.44 -3.36
CA VAL A 204 -1.06 1.74 -3.83
C VAL A 204 -1.12 3.12 -4.49
N SER A 205 -0.57 4.16 -3.86
CA SER A 205 -0.46 5.49 -4.47
C SER A 205 0.37 5.50 -5.74
N GLU A 206 1.45 4.72 -5.80
CA GLU A 206 2.31 4.62 -7.00
C GLU A 206 1.56 4.01 -8.19
N ALA A 207 0.81 2.92 -7.96
CA ALA A 207 -0.06 2.31 -8.97
C ALA A 207 -1.16 3.28 -9.44
N LEU A 208 -1.81 3.97 -8.49
CA LEU A 208 -2.82 4.97 -8.80
C LEU A 208 -2.22 6.13 -9.62
N HIS A 209 -1.05 6.63 -9.25
CA HIS A 209 -0.35 7.70 -9.96
C HIS A 209 0.00 7.30 -11.40
N ALA A 210 0.39 6.04 -11.61
CA ALA A 210 0.61 5.47 -12.94
C ALA A 210 -0.70 5.32 -13.76
N GLY A 211 -1.86 5.54 -13.14
CA GLY A 211 -3.18 5.40 -13.77
C GLY A 211 -3.65 3.96 -13.84
N VAL A 212 -3.13 3.07 -12.97
CA VAL A 212 -3.49 1.66 -12.98
C VAL A 212 -4.55 1.40 -11.90
N PRO A 213 -5.74 0.88 -12.28
CA PRO A 213 -6.75 0.45 -11.31
C PRO A 213 -6.20 -0.57 -10.34
N VAL A 214 -6.61 -0.46 -9.07
CA VAL A 214 -6.14 -1.33 -8.00
C VAL A 214 -7.28 -2.17 -7.41
N ILE A 215 -7.01 -3.43 -7.04
CA ILE A 215 -7.88 -4.23 -6.17
C ILE A 215 -7.08 -4.55 -4.91
N VAL A 216 -7.52 -4.02 -3.78
CA VAL A 216 -6.71 -3.99 -2.57
C VAL A 216 -7.52 -4.37 -1.34
N SER A 217 -6.86 -4.93 -0.34
CA SER A 217 -7.51 -5.27 0.92
C SER A 217 -7.91 -4.01 1.71
N ASN A 218 -9.03 -4.09 2.42
CA ASN A 218 -9.48 -3.07 3.35
C ASN A 218 -8.69 -3.14 4.68
N GLU A 219 -7.37 -2.96 4.61
CA GLU A 219 -6.45 -3.12 5.75
C GLU A 219 -5.49 -1.93 5.91
N GLY A 220 -5.15 -1.65 7.16
CA GLY A 220 -4.17 -0.61 7.49
C GLY A 220 -4.58 0.78 6.98
N GLY A 221 -3.65 1.44 6.28
CA GLY A 221 -3.82 2.72 5.62
C GLY A 221 -4.09 2.62 4.11
N ILE A 222 -4.26 1.41 3.56
CA ILE A 222 -4.65 1.22 2.15
C ILE A 222 -5.95 1.99 1.82
N PRO A 223 -7.02 1.94 2.64
CA PRO A 223 -8.28 2.62 2.33
C PRO A 223 -8.18 4.15 2.32
N LEU A 224 -7.10 4.74 2.84
CA LEU A 224 -6.87 6.19 2.76
C LEU A 224 -6.60 6.63 1.32
N GLN A 225 -6.08 5.74 0.49
CA GLN A 225 -5.60 6.04 -0.87
C GLN A 225 -6.65 5.67 -1.94
N VAL A 226 -7.54 4.72 -1.63
CA VAL A 226 -8.51 4.15 -2.58
C VAL A 226 -9.93 4.61 -2.28
N LYS A 227 -10.57 5.17 -3.29
CA LYS A 227 -12.00 5.50 -3.33
C LYS A 227 -12.71 4.31 -3.98
N ASP A 228 -13.35 3.48 -3.15
CA ASP A 228 -13.99 2.24 -3.59
C ASP A 228 -14.93 2.47 -4.78
N LYS A 229 -14.78 1.63 -5.82
CA LYS A 229 -15.51 1.66 -7.10
C LYS A 229 -15.29 2.93 -7.94
N VAL A 230 -14.36 3.80 -7.55
CA VAL A 230 -14.00 5.03 -8.30
C VAL A 230 -12.63 4.88 -8.94
N ASN A 231 -11.58 4.69 -8.15
CA ASN A 231 -10.20 4.53 -8.63
C ASN A 231 -9.60 3.13 -8.33
N GLY A 232 -10.36 2.29 -7.64
CA GLY A 232 -10.01 0.92 -7.31
C GLY A 232 -11.14 0.22 -6.56
N PHE A 233 -10.91 -1.01 -6.12
CA PHE A 233 -11.83 -1.80 -5.31
C PHE A 233 -11.22 -2.13 -3.95
N LEU A 234 -12.00 -1.94 -2.89
CA LEU A 234 -11.67 -2.40 -1.55
C LEU A 234 -12.33 -3.77 -1.31
N VAL A 235 -11.53 -4.76 -0.93
CA VAL A 235 -12.00 -6.13 -0.66
C VAL A 235 -11.69 -6.55 0.77
N THR A 236 -12.49 -7.49 1.30
CA THR A 236 -12.18 -8.13 2.57
C THR A 236 -10.93 -9.02 2.41
N PRO A 237 -9.95 -8.97 3.33
CA PRO A 237 -8.78 -9.86 3.28
C PRO A 237 -9.17 -11.33 3.15
N GLY A 238 -8.52 -12.05 2.24
CA GLY A 238 -8.79 -13.46 1.98
C GLY A 238 -10.00 -13.75 1.07
N ASP A 239 -10.81 -12.76 0.69
CA ASP A 239 -11.94 -12.95 -0.21
C ASP A 239 -11.51 -12.99 -1.69
N TYR A 240 -10.86 -14.10 -2.06
CA TYR A 240 -10.35 -14.31 -3.40
C TYR A 240 -11.45 -14.35 -4.48
N LYS A 241 -12.69 -14.69 -4.11
CA LYS A 241 -13.82 -14.79 -5.05
C LYS A 241 -14.30 -13.41 -5.49
N THR A 242 -14.33 -12.46 -4.57
CA THR A 242 -14.66 -11.06 -4.89
C THR A 242 -13.55 -10.43 -5.72
N VAL A 243 -12.27 -10.68 -5.38
CA VAL A 243 -11.12 -10.24 -6.19
C VAL A 243 -11.22 -10.74 -7.62
N ALA A 244 -11.47 -12.04 -7.80
CA ALA A 244 -11.65 -12.62 -9.13
C ALA A 244 -12.82 -12.01 -9.91
N GLY A 245 -13.90 -11.64 -9.22
CA GLY A 245 -15.03 -10.91 -9.82
C GLY A 245 -14.60 -9.56 -10.39
N HIS A 246 -13.93 -8.75 -9.57
CA HIS A 246 -13.42 -7.46 -10.01
C HIS A 246 -12.35 -7.55 -11.11
N LEU A 247 -11.54 -8.62 -11.11
CA LEU A 247 -10.64 -8.90 -12.23
C LEU A 247 -11.39 -9.18 -13.53
N ILE A 248 -12.50 -9.92 -13.49
CA ILE A 248 -13.38 -10.12 -14.65
C ILE A 248 -13.98 -8.77 -15.09
N ASP A 249 -14.52 -7.98 -14.15
CA ASP A 249 -15.11 -6.67 -14.46
C ASP A 249 -14.10 -5.78 -15.17
N LEU A 250 -12.91 -5.59 -14.59
CA LEU A 250 -11.85 -4.73 -15.14
C LEU A 250 -11.25 -5.26 -16.44
N PHE A 251 -11.31 -6.57 -16.69
CA PHE A 251 -10.80 -7.15 -17.91
C PHE A 251 -11.81 -7.09 -19.07
N THR A 252 -13.09 -7.32 -18.78
CA THR A 252 -14.15 -7.42 -19.79
C THR A 252 -14.87 -6.10 -20.06
N ASP A 253 -14.99 -5.22 -19.06
CA ASP A 253 -15.57 -3.89 -19.20
C ASP A 253 -14.46 -2.84 -19.42
N LYS A 254 -14.26 -2.48 -20.69
CA LYS A 254 -13.26 -1.49 -21.09
C LYS A 254 -13.61 -0.07 -20.62
N ASP A 255 -14.89 0.25 -20.50
CA ASP A 255 -15.33 1.59 -20.10
C ASP A 255 -15.13 1.78 -18.60
N LEU A 256 -15.46 0.75 -17.80
CA LEU A 256 -15.13 0.71 -16.39
C LEU A 256 -13.63 0.86 -16.15
N HIS A 257 -12.81 0.07 -16.86
CA HIS A 257 -11.35 0.14 -16.73
C HIS A 257 -10.82 1.53 -17.08
N ALA A 258 -11.24 2.10 -18.21
CA ALA A 258 -10.79 3.42 -18.64
C ALA A 258 -11.20 4.53 -17.67
N LYS A 259 -12.43 4.49 -17.16
CA LYS A 259 -12.91 5.44 -16.15
C LYS A 259 -12.09 5.32 -14.86
N MET A 260 -11.91 4.10 -14.36
CA MET A 260 -11.16 3.87 -13.12
C MET A 260 -9.68 4.23 -13.26
N SER A 261 -9.08 3.98 -14.43
CA SER A 261 -7.71 4.37 -14.77
C SER A 261 -7.54 5.89 -14.80
N HIS A 262 -8.52 6.62 -15.35
CA HIS A 262 -8.54 8.08 -15.33
C HIS A 262 -8.60 8.62 -13.89
N GLU A 263 -9.56 8.13 -13.10
CA GLU A 263 -9.74 8.52 -11.69
C GLU A 263 -8.53 8.16 -10.83
N ALA A 264 -7.87 7.04 -11.11
CA ALA A 264 -6.60 6.67 -10.47
C ALA A 264 -5.54 7.73 -10.74
N LYS A 265 -5.31 8.07 -12.01
CA LYS A 265 -4.25 8.99 -12.43
C LYS A 265 -4.45 10.41 -11.90
N THR A 266 -5.69 10.90 -11.84
CA THR A 266 -6.00 12.28 -11.42
C THR A 266 -6.38 12.39 -9.95
N GLY A 267 -6.62 11.27 -9.28
CA GLY A 267 -7.18 11.21 -7.93
C GLY A 267 -6.17 11.04 -6.80
N VAL A 268 -4.86 10.92 -7.09
CA VAL A 268 -3.82 10.84 -6.05
C VAL A 268 -3.65 12.18 -5.35
N SER A 269 -3.66 12.17 -4.02
CA SER A 269 -3.48 13.37 -3.19
C SER A 269 -2.04 13.85 -3.23
N ASP A 270 -1.81 15.17 -3.28
CA ASP A 270 -0.45 15.74 -3.18
C ASP A 270 0.21 15.46 -1.82
N GLU A 271 -0.58 15.09 -0.81
CA GLU A 271 -0.10 14.71 0.52
C GLU A 271 0.83 13.51 0.52
N VAL A 272 0.72 12.61 -0.48
CA VAL A 272 1.59 11.43 -0.60
C VAL A 272 2.81 11.67 -1.52
N GLY A 273 2.96 12.89 -2.05
CA GLY A 273 4.09 13.27 -2.89
C GLY A 273 5.17 14.06 -2.14
N THR A 274 6.35 14.20 -2.75
CA THR A 274 7.48 15.00 -2.23
C THR A 274 7.09 16.42 -1.81
N VAL A 275 6.20 17.08 -2.57
CA VAL A 275 5.77 18.47 -2.27
C VAL A 275 4.92 18.53 -0.99
N GLY A 276 3.95 17.62 -0.84
CA GLY A 276 3.15 17.52 0.38
C GLY A 276 3.99 17.18 1.61
N ASN A 277 4.97 16.28 1.45
CA ASN A 277 5.93 15.95 2.51
C ASN A 277 6.79 17.17 2.90
N ALA A 278 7.32 17.89 1.91
CA ALA A 278 8.16 19.07 2.14
C ALA A 278 7.38 20.17 2.85
N LEU A 279 6.13 20.42 2.47
CA LEU A 279 5.24 21.34 3.19
C LEU A 279 5.15 20.97 4.67
N GLY A 280 4.89 19.69 4.97
CA GLY A 280 4.77 19.21 6.34
C GLY A 280 6.06 19.46 7.15
N TRP A 281 7.21 19.04 6.62
CA TRP A 281 8.49 19.23 7.31
C TRP A 281 8.90 20.70 7.45
N PHE A 282 8.67 21.55 6.45
CA PHE A 282 8.98 22.98 6.54
C PHE A 282 8.07 23.68 7.55
N TYR A 283 6.78 23.35 7.58
CA TYR A 283 5.87 23.89 8.59
C TYR A 283 6.32 23.52 10.00
N LEU A 284 6.59 22.23 10.23
CA LEU A 284 7.08 21.73 11.51
C LEU A 284 8.37 22.45 11.94
N ALA A 285 9.38 22.50 11.06
CA ALA A 285 10.65 23.18 11.35
C ALA A 285 10.46 24.67 11.67
N ALA A 286 9.63 25.38 10.92
CA ALA A 286 9.31 26.78 11.16
C ALA A 286 8.63 26.98 12.53
N LYS A 287 7.60 26.17 12.83
CA LYS A 287 6.90 26.22 14.12
C LYS A 287 7.82 25.98 15.31
N TRP A 288 8.71 24.99 15.22
CA TRP A 288 9.67 24.73 16.29
C TRP A 288 10.69 25.85 16.46
N SER A 289 11.11 26.49 15.36
CA SER A 289 11.99 27.65 15.43
C SER A 289 11.31 28.85 16.11
N GLU A 290 9.99 29.00 15.99
CA GLU A 290 9.22 30.09 16.60
C GLU A 290 8.86 29.82 18.06
N LEU A 291 8.39 28.62 18.37
CA LEU A 291 7.82 28.27 19.68
C LEU A 291 8.87 27.73 20.67
N GLY A 292 10.02 27.24 20.17
CA GLY A 292 10.99 26.52 20.97
C GLY A 292 10.47 25.15 21.45
N THR A 293 11.12 24.58 22.46
CA THR A 293 10.80 23.23 22.99
C THR A 293 9.84 23.25 24.18
N LYS A 294 9.57 24.42 24.78
CA LYS A 294 8.66 24.56 25.93
C LYS A 294 7.85 25.86 25.82
N PRO A 295 6.51 25.80 25.68
CA PRO A 295 5.66 24.60 25.72
C PRO A 295 5.74 23.72 24.46
N GLY A 296 6.38 24.19 23.39
CA GLY A 296 6.50 23.46 22.12
C GLY A 296 5.25 23.53 21.24
N LEU A 297 5.31 22.86 20.08
CA LEU A 297 4.17 22.68 19.18
C LEU A 297 3.27 21.55 19.70
N ARG A 298 1.98 21.84 19.89
CA ARG A 298 0.98 20.81 20.19
C ARG A 298 0.44 20.17 18.92
N GLY A 299 0.51 18.85 18.85
CA GLY A 299 0.00 18.04 17.75
C GLY A 299 -1.49 17.73 17.86
N ASP A 300 -1.93 17.28 19.03
CA ASP A 300 -3.33 16.93 19.34
C ASP A 300 -3.97 16.00 18.29
N GLU A 301 -3.20 15.02 17.80
CA GLU A 301 -3.60 14.05 16.76
C GLU A 301 -4.03 14.72 15.43
N LYS A 302 -3.55 15.92 15.15
CA LYS A 302 -3.84 16.64 13.90
C LYS A 302 -2.93 16.20 12.75
N TRP A 303 -3.41 16.41 11.54
CA TRP A 303 -2.62 16.23 10.33
C TRP A 303 -1.72 17.44 10.13
N VAL A 304 -0.43 17.20 9.89
CA VAL A 304 0.55 18.28 9.70
C VAL A 304 0.16 19.18 8.51
N ASN A 305 -0.34 18.57 7.43
CA ASN A 305 -0.80 19.31 6.25
C ASN A 305 -1.99 20.23 6.57
N ASP A 306 -2.93 19.80 7.43
CA ASP A 306 -4.06 20.64 7.84
C ASP A 306 -3.57 21.81 8.69
N MET A 307 -2.70 21.55 9.67
CA MET A 307 -2.09 22.58 10.51
C MET A 307 -1.37 23.65 9.67
N ALA A 308 -0.53 23.21 8.72
CA ALA A 308 0.22 24.11 7.85
C ALA A 308 -0.69 24.99 6.98
N ARG A 309 -1.73 24.39 6.42
CA ARG A 309 -2.66 25.06 5.50
C ARG A 309 -3.61 26.01 6.21
N GLU A 310 -4.14 25.61 7.35
CA GLU A 310 -4.99 26.45 8.20
C GLU A 310 -4.25 27.71 8.63
N GLU A 311 -3.00 27.57 9.09
CA GLU A 311 -2.21 28.72 9.53
C GLU A 311 -1.81 29.65 8.39
N ALA A 312 -1.55 29.10 7.19
CA ALA A 312 -1.29 29.88 6.00
C ALA A 312 -2.55 30.61 5.46
N GLY A 313 -3.74 30.36 6.01
CA GLY A 313 -5.00 30.93 5.55
C GLY A 313 -5.60 30.23 4.32
N PHE A 314 -5.16 29.00 4.02
CA PHE A 314 -5.62 28.20 2.88
C PHE A 314 -6.12 26.81 3.30
N PRO A 315 -7.11 26.70 4.20
CA PRO A 315 -7.66 25.42 4.62
C PRO A 315 -8.22 24.64 3.42
N TYR A 316 -8.23 23.31 3.51
CA TYR A 316 -8.86 22.47 2.49
C TYR A 316 -10.32 22.83 2.29
N THR A 317 -10.74 22.90 1.03
CA THR A 317 -12.14 23.17 0.65
C THR A 317 -12.92 21.89 0.36
N GLU A 318 -14.25 21.98 0.37
CA GLU A 318 -15.10 20.84 0.02
C GLU A 318 -14.85 20.40 -1.42
N GLY A 319 -14.61 19.11 -1.62
CA GLY A 319 -14.28 18.53 -2.93
C GLY A 319 -12.82 18.63 -3.35
N GLU A 320 -11.97 19.34 -2.60
CA GLU A 320 -10.52 19.33 -2.83
C GLU A 320 -9.94 17.93 -2.55
N ASN A 321 -9.02 17.49 -3.41
CA ASN A 321 -8.44 16.15 -3.27
C ASN A 321 -7.50 16.10 -2.07
N ARG A 322 -7.87 15.28 -1.07
CA ARG A 322 -7.08 15.02 0.13
C ARG A 322 -7.35 13.62 0.66
N LEU A 323 -6.44 13.11 1.48
CA LEU A 323 -6.64 11.85 2.20
C LEU A 323 -7.81 11.99 3.20
N PRO A 324 -8.65 10.96 3.34
CA PRO A 324 -9.85 11.04 4.16
C PRO A 324 -9.53 11.16 5.66
N ARG A 325 -9.92 12.27 6.28
CA ARG A 325 -9.66 12.56 7.70
C ARG A 325 -10.46 11.72 8.68
N HIS A 326 -11.59 11.16 8.27
CA HIS A 326 -12.45 10.36 9.15
C HIS A 326 -11.76 9.08 9.66
N TYR A 327 -10.69 8.61 9.02
CA TYR A 327 -9.89 7.47 9.48
C TYR A 327 -9.03 7.76 10.72
N THR A 328 -8.77 9.04 11.02
CA THR A 328 -8.02 9.44 12.21
C THR A 328 -8.91 10.07 13.28
N GLN A 329 -10.19 10.27 12.99
CA GLN A 329 -11.16 10.74 13.97
C GLN A 329 -11.56 9.58 14.87
N ARG A 330 -11.59 9.79 16.18
CA ARG A 330 -12.14 8.80 17.10
C ARG A 330 -13.62 8.59 16.80
N LYS A 331 -14.05 7.34 16.80
CA LYS A 331 -15.48 7.01 16.81
C LYS A 331 -16.01 7.31 18.22
N PRO A 332 -17.21 7.90 18.36
CA PRO A 332 -17.81 8.22 19.66
C PRO A 332 -17.91 7.02 20.62
N GLU A 333 -18.00 5.80 20.08
CA GLU A 333 -18.14 4.55 20.85
C GLU A 333 -16.89 4.19 21.68
N GLU A 334 -15.67 4.56 21.22
CA GLU A 334 -14.42 4.31 21.96
C GLU A 334 -14.22 5.25 23.16
N GLU A 335 -14.98 6.35 23.22
CA GLU A 335 -15.00 7.25 24.38
C GLU A 335 -15.96 6.75 25.47
N ALA A 336 -16.98 5.97 25.11
CA ALA A 336 -17.95 5.41 26.06
C ALA A 336 -17.37 4.22 26.84
N GLU A 337 -16.67 3.30 26.19
CA GLU A 337 -16.04 2.14 26.85
C GLU A 337 -14.97 2.57 27.87
N LYS A 338 -14.27 3.69 27.64
CA LYS A 338 -13.28 4.23 28.59
C LYS A 338 -13.87 4.96 29.79
N VAL A 339 -15.14 5.38 29.72
CA VAL A 339 -15.83 5.98 30.87
C VAL A 339 -16.40 4.89 31.77
N GLU A 340 -16.88 3.76 31.21
CA GLU A 340 -17.33 2.62 32.01
C GLU A 340 -16.18 1.88 32.72
N GLU A 341 -15.02 1.70 32.09
CA GLU A 341 -13.85 1.09 32.76
C GLU A 341 -13.16 1.99 33.80
N ALA A 342 -13.49 3.29 33.85
CA ALA A 342 -12.98 4.23 34.85
C ALA A 342 -13.93 4.41 36.06
N GLU A 343 -15.13 3.82 36.00
CA GLU A 343 -16.15 3.87 37.06
C GLU A 343 -16.37 2.52 37.79
N GLU A 344 -15.64 1.45 37.42
CA GLU A 344 -15.49 0.20 38.21
C GLU A 344 -14.12 0.11 38.90
#